data_AF-A0A3E5F3B9-F1
#
_entry.id   AF-A0A3E5F3B9-F1
#
_cell.length_a   1.000
_cell.length_b   1.000
_cell.length_c   1.000
_cell.angle_alpha   90.00
_cell.angle_beta   90.00
_cell.angle_gamma   90.00
#
_symmetry.space_group_name_H-M   'P 1'
#
loop_
_entity.id
_entity.type
_entity.pdbx_description
1 polymer ?
#
loop_
_entity_poly.entity_id
_entity_poly.type
_entity_poly.pdbx_seq_one_letter_code
_entity_poly.pdbx_strand_id
1 'polypeptide(L)'
;MTMKSMKFIFWMMALTFLALTSCSDDNDVDLSNRKFVRIDQSSVYLTVGEKIKVTATVDEIAGESYKLLWSVLDPNVATAESLDGNAGAITAIAAGKTIIKVETADKKLMYFADLTVTEGEKSVKILTIGSGLANDATANYLYDIAKDAGISLVIGNMYVENASLEDHVKNVTDNQAVYQYNRIAVDGSSSIQSNQSLKSIIKGENWDYIAFEESMAMAGLKDGYQTYLPQLMELVDGLATNPDVKYLLHQPWAYAKSAAEDGFANYDRDQFKMYNAIVEAVWAAKESSVQIDLVVPVGTTVQNGRTSYIGEDMLQDAFHLNANTAKFAAACTWFEALFGKNEVSYSPDNLIGYDVKLSKAAAHNAIVNSKIITELLDYKESPARIYIDFGPIESPAPFNNYRFPGDPALENLKDDKGNTTPFCLVVEKGFSGTLERGLENTLGFPKTASEDMFFSDGITIPVSSFKMSGLTKGEKYTFTFYGHINDSNTQTEYRVIGANEGSACLVNDFNPDRVAAVKGIEPAEDGTVNIELQPGPDNTQWAKFFGINVMVVMPEGN
;
A
#
# COMPACT_ATOMS: atom_id res chain seq x y z
N MET A 1 -17.70 -63.07 12.33
CA MET A 1 -16.63 -64.03 12.65
C MET A 1 -15.31 -63.26 12.77
N THR A 2 -14.78 -63.18 13.99
CA THR A 2 -13.35 -63.15 14.39
C THR A 2 -12.35 -62.35 13.53
N MET A 3 -11.90 -61.14 13.92
CA MET A 3 -10.90 -60.72 14.95
C MET A 3 -9.41 -60.92 14.63
N LYS A 4 -8.68 -59.79 14.79
CA LYS A 4 -7.24 -59.60 15.16
C LYS A 4 -6.17 -59.94 14.12
N SER A 5 -4.98 -59.35 14.08
CA SER A 5 -4.32 -58.14 14.62
C SER A 5 -2.84 -58.21 14.17
N MET A 6 -2.08 -57.12 14.35
CA MET A 6 -0.65 -57.12 14.78
C MET A 6 0.44 -56.91 13.70
N LYS A 7 1.00 -55.69 13.69
CA LYS A 7 2.38 -55.30 14.06
C LYS A 7 3.52 -56.06 13.38
N PHE A 8 4.32 -55.36 12.59
CA PHE A 8 5.75 -55.65 12.42
C PHE A 8 6.58 -54.42 12.83
N ILE A 9 7.35 -54.63 13.89
CA ILE A 9 8.32 -53.76 14.54
C ILE A 9 9.67 -54.48 14.41
N PHE A 10 10.75 -53.72 14.20
CA PHE A 10 12.17 -53.96 14.55
C PHE A 10 12.70 -55.41 14.33
N TRP A 11 13.83 -55.64 13.66
CA TRP A 11 15.17 -55.23 14.10
C TRP A 11 16.20 -55.88 13.17
N MET A 12 17.40 -55.31 13.18
CA MET A 12 18.66 -56.05 13.03
C MET A 12 19.10 -56.43 11.60
N MET A 13 19.73 -55.48 10.92
CA MET A 13 20.84 -55.82 10.02
C MET A 13 22.12 -55.23 10.63
N ALA A 14 22.76 -56.07 11.45
CA ALA A 14 24.15 -55.94 11.83
C ALA A 14 25.02 -56.33 10.63
N LEU A 15 25.98 -55.47 10.28
CA LEU A 15 27.31 -55.71 9.70
C LEU A 15 27.67 -54.60 8.69
N THR A 16 28.25 -53.51 9.21
CA THR A 16 29.41 -52.84 8.62
C THR A 16 30.10 -52.07 9.75
N PHE A 17 30.77 -52.81 10.63
CA PHE A 17 31.82 -52.27 11.51
C PHE A 17 33.13 -52.82 10.97
N LEU A 18 33.90 -51.99 10.28
CA LEU A 18 35.38 -51.99 10.32
C LEU A 18 35.94 -50.84 9.46
N ALA A 19 36.77 -50.04 10.14
CA ALA A 19 37.77 -49.12 9.62
C ALA A 19 37.30 -47.77 9.04
N LEU A 20 36.66 -46.94 9.87
CA LEU A 20 37.07 -45.52 9.92
C LEU A 20 38.25 -45.44 10.89
N THR A 21 39.47 -45.61 10.38
CA THR A 21 40.66 -45.09 11.06
C THR A 21 40.58 -43.57 10.97
N SER A 22 39.87 -42.97 11.93
CA SER A 22 40.10 -41.58 12.30
C SER A 22 41.57 -41.50 12.71
N CYS A 23 42.38 -40.80 11.94
CA CYS A 23 43.63 -40.27 12.47
C CYS A 23 43.24 -39.39 13.65
N SER A 24 43.40 -39.91 14.86
CA SER A 24 43.48 -39.12 16.07
C SER A 24 44.80 -38.36 16.03
N ASP A 25 44.83 -37.28 15.26
CA ASP A 25 45.71 -36.19 15.62
C ASP A 25 45.00 -35.43 16.75
N ASP A 26 45.37 -35.77 17.98
CA ASP A 26 45.13 -34.97 19.18
C ASP A 26 45.93 -33.66 19.11
N ASN A 27 45.73 -32.89 18.03
CA ASN A 27 46.07 -31.49 17.98
C ASN A 27 44.80 -30.73 18.35
N ASP A 28 44.57 -30.60 19.65
CA ASP A 28 43.69 -29.57 20.18
C ASP A 28 44.32 -28.22 19.78
N VAL A 29 43.90 -27.68 18.63
CA VAL A 29 44.45 -26.44 18.09
C VAL A 29 43.92 -25.30 18.94
N ASP A 30 44.73 -24.84 19.88
CA ASP A 30 44.49 -23.59 20.59
C ASP A 30 44.45 -22.42 19.59
N LEU A 31 43.24 -21.95 19.28
CA LEU A 31 42.98 -20.81 18.39
C LEU A 31 42.93 -19.48 19.15
N SER A 32 43.07 -19.47 20.48
CA SER A 32 42.93 -18.25 21.30
C SER A 32 43.98 -17.17 21.01
N ASN A 33 45.07 -17.52 20.31
CA ASN A 33 46.16 -16.62 19.95
C ASN A 33 46.32 -16.37 18.43
N ARG A 34 45.36 -16.75 17.59
CA ARG A 34 45.47 -16.50 16.14
C ARG A 34 44.87 -15.13 15.77
N LYS A 35 45.73 -14.24 15.28
CA LYS A 35 45.31 -12.96 14.69
C LYS A 35 44.49 -13.19 13.41
N PHE A 36 43.39 -12.48 13.24
CA PHE A 36 42.54 -12.58 12.06
C PHE A 36 41.84 -11.27 11.71
N VAL A 37 41.49 -11.15 10.44
CA VAL A 37 40.51 -10.20 9.91
C VAL A 37 39.52 -11.04 9.11
N ARG A 38 38.21 -10.79 9.28
CA ARG A 38 37.15 -11.49 8.54
C ARG A 38 36.05 -10.53 8.16
N ILE A 39 35.65 -10.52 6.89
CA ILE A 39 34.43 -9.83 6.47
C ILE A 39 33.23 -10.64 6.94
N ASP A 40 32.23 -9.97 7.54
CA ASP A 40 31.06 -10.65 8.11
C ASP A 40 30.19 -11.34 7.05
N GLN A 41 30.18 -10.81 5.82
CA GLN A 41 29.49 -11.36 4.66
C GLN A 41 30.52 -12.02 3.71
N SER A 42 30.33 -13.30 3.39
CA SER A 42 31.21 -14.00 2.42
C SER A 42 30.95 -13.57 0.98
N SER A 43 29.75 -13.04 0.70
CA SER A 43 29.34 -12.58 -0.62
C SER A 43 28.41 -11.37 -0.49
N VAL A 44 28.56 -10.41 -1.39
CA VAL A 44 27.79 -9.17 -1.47
C VAL A 44 27.19 -9.06 -2.87
N TYR A 45 25.92 -8.65 -2.93
CA TYR A 45 25.17 -8.47 -4.17
C TYR A 45 24.64 -7.03 -4.22
N LEU A 46 24.87 -6.35 -5.33
CA LEU A 46 24.44 -4.97 -5.54
C LEU A 46 23.87 -4.78 -6.94
N THR A 47 23.01 -3.79 -7.11
CA THR A 47 22.65 -3.21 -8.39
C THR A 47 23.53 -2.00 -8.67
N VAL A 48 23.81 -1.71 -9.94
CA VAL A 48 24.56 -0.51 -10.34
C VAL A 48 23.99 0.75 -9.65
N GLY A 49 24.86 1.55 -9.03
CA GLY A 49 24.49 2.75 -8.28
C GLY A 49 24.17 2.53 -6.80
N GLU A 50 24.05 1.28 -6.32
CA GLU A 50 23.92 1.02 -4.88
C GLU A 50 25.26 1.21 -4.14
N LYS A 51 25.14 1.58 -2.87
CA LYS A 51 26.25 1.68 -1.92
C LYS A 51 25.92 0.83 -0.70
N ILE A 52 26.90 0.10 -0.17
CA ILE A 52 26.74 -0.77 1.00
C ILE A 52 27.93 -0.67 1.95
N LYS A 53 27.64 -0.66 3.25
CA LYS A 53 28.54 -0.75 4.39
C LYS A 53 28.84 -2.22 4.66
N VAL A 54 30.10 -2.58 4.53
CA VAL A 54 30.62 -3.92 4.82
C VAL A 54 31.51 -3.82 6.05
N THR A 55 31.29 -4.69 7.03
CA THR A 55 32.04 -4.69 8.29
C THR A 55 32.98 -5.88 8.36
N ALA A 56 34.15 -5.67 8.97
CA ALA A 56 35.08 -6.72 9.31
C ALA A 56 35.16 -6.94 10.83
N THR A 57 35.19 -8.21 11.23
CA THR A 57 35.54 -8.65 12.59
C THR A 57 37.04 -8.93 12.67
N VAL A 58 37.67 -8.51 13.77
CA VAL A 58 39.11 -8.70 14.04
C VAL A 58 39.31 -9.36 15.41
N ASP A 59 40.49 -9.93 15.67
CA ASP A 59 40.83 -10.45 17.01
C ASP A 59 40.93 -9.33 18.06
N GLU A 60 40.30 -9.53 19.23
CA GLU A 60 40.36 -8.63 20.38
C GLU A 60 41.60 -8.89 21.25
N ILE A 61 42.81 -8.70 20.72
CA ILE A 61 44.01 -8.75 21.57
C ILE A 61 44.27 -7.35 22.14
N ALA A 62 44.25 -7.26 23.47
CA ALA A 62 44.30 -6.05 24.28
C ALA A 62 45.30 -4.98 23.76
N GLY A 63 44.76 -3.92 23.16
CA GLY A 63 45.45 -2.62 23.01
C GLY A 63 45.79 -2.16 21.60
N GLU A 64 45.61 -2.97 20.55
CA GLU A 64 45.83 -2.54 19.16
C GLU A 64 44.51 -2.50 18.38
N SER A 65 44.01 -1.30 18.05
CA SER A 65 42.98 -1.17 17.02
C SER A 65 43.63 -1.31 15.65
N TYR A 66 43.26 -2.36 14.90
CA TYR A 66 43.76 -2.53 13.54
C TYR A 66 43.23 -1.42 12.65
N LYS A 67 44.12 -0.65 12.03
CA LYS A 67 43.73 0.22 10.91
C LYS A 67 43.48 -0.63 9.68
N LEU A 68 42.22 -0.76 9.28
CA LEU A 68 41.79 -1.54 8.12
C LEU A 68 41.75 -0.68 6.86
N LEU A 69 42.21 -1.27 5.76
CA LEU A 69 42.20 -0.71 4.41
C LEU A 69 41.27 -1.54 3.54
N TRP A 70 40.35 -0.87 2.85
CA TRP A 70 39.37 -1.48 1.97
C TRP A 70 39.70 -1.20 0.50
N SER A 71 39.53 -2.21 -0.36
CA SER A 71 39.74 -2.10 -1.79
C SER A 71 38.83 -3.07 -2.55
N VAL A 72 38.58 -2.78 -3.83
CA VAL A 72 37.95 -3.70 -4.78
C VAL A 72 38.97 -4.05 -5.85
N LEU A 73 39.02 -5.31 -6.26
CA LEU A 73 40.02 -5.80 -7.23
C LEU A 73 39.86 -5.17 -8.62
N ASP A 74 38.62 -5.10 -9.12
CA ASP A 74 38.27 -4.42 -10.38
C ASP A 74 37.55 -3.09 -10.11
N PRO A 75 38.24 -1.94 -10.27
CA PRO A 75 37.66 -0.63 -10.03
C PRO A 75 36.63 -0.20 -11.09
N ASN A 76 36.52 -0.92 -12.22
CA ASN A 76 35.45 -0.65 -13.20
C ASN A 76 34.10 -1.21 -12.73
N VAL A 77 34.12 -2.21 -11.84
CA VAL A 77 32.90 -2.85 -11.30
C VAL A 77 32.42 -2.11 -10.05
N ALA A 78 33.33 -1.76 -9.12
CA ALA A 78 32.98 -1.04 -7.89
C ALA A 78 34.19 -0.32 -7.26
N THR A 79 33.92 0.64 -6.40
CA THR A 79 34.93 1.31 -5.55
C THR A 79 34.75 0.96 -4.08
N ALA A 80 35.82 1.11 -3.30
CA ALA A 80 35.78 0.99 -1.84
C ALA A 80 36.38 2.24 -1.17
N GLU A 81 35.77 2.67 -0.07
CA GLU A 81 36.30 3.67 0.83
C GLU A 81 36.25 3.17 2.29
N SER A 82 37.24 3.52 3.11
CA SER A 82 37.20 3.20 4.54
C SER A 82 36.19 4.11 5.25
N LEU A 83 35.38 3.52 6.12
CA LEU A 83 34.52 4.24 7.07
C LEU A 83 35.14 4.21 8.47
N ASP A 84 34.48 4.84 9.45
CA ASP A 84 34.90 4.77 10.84
C ASP A 84 34.84 3.32 11.38
N GLY A 85 35.71 3.03 12.35
CA GLY A 85 35.84 1.69 12.94
C GLY A 85 36.37 0.66 11.94
N ASN A 86 35.73 -0.51 11.90
CA ASN A 86 36.16 -1.66 11.08
C ASN A 86 35.32 -1.83 9.81
N ALA A 87 34.72 -0.75 9.29
CA ALA A 87 33.82 -0.80 8.14
C ALA A 87 34.40 -0.16 6.88
N GLY A 88 33.90 -0.58 5.72
CA GLY A 88 34.16 0.03 4.43
C GLY A 88 32.87 0.21 3.64
N ALA A 89 32.78 1.29 2.87
CA ALA A 89 31.69 1.54 1.94
C ALA A 89 32.09 1.05 0.55
N ILE A 90 31.24 0.22 -0.05
CA ILE A 90 31.41 -0.32 -1.40
C ILE A 90 30.35 0.29 -2.29
N THR A 91 30.75 0.93 -3.39
CA THR A 91 29.85 1.59 -4.35
C THR A 91 29.91 0.87 -5.69
N ALA A 92 28.76 0.41 -6.18
CA ALA A 92 28.63 -0.30 -7.45
C ALA A 92 28.68 0.68 -8.65
N ILE A 93 29.56 0.41 -9.61
CA ILE A 93 29.82 1.25 -10.79
C ILE A 93 29.27 0.64 -12.07
N ALA A 94 29.57 -0.64 -12.32
CA ALA A 94 29.12 -1.35 -13.51
C ALA A 94 28.85 -2.82 -13.19
N ALA A 95 27.99 -3.46 -13.97
CA ALA A 95 27.69 -4.87 -13.79
C ALA A 95 28.93 -5.74 -14.05
N GLY A 96 29.10 -6.76 -13.21
CA GLY A 96 30.27 -7.61 -13.23
C GLY A 96 30.46 -8.37 -11.92
N LYS A 97 31.51 -9.17 -11.88
CA LYS A 97 31.95 -9.88 -10.67
C LYS A 97 33.35 -9.42 -10.32
N THR A 98 33.58 -9.18 -9.04
CA THR A 98 34.86 -8.71 -8.50
C THR A 98 35.01 -9.20 -7.06
N ILE A 99 36.07 -8.78 -6.38
CA ILE A 99 36.40 -9.19 -5.01
C ILE A 99 36.57 -7.94 -4.14
N ILE A 100 35.88 -7.90 -3.02
CA ILE A 100 36.14 -6.96 -1.93
C ILE A 100 37.30 -7.52 -1.13
N LYS A 101 38.29 -6.68 -0.87
CA LYS A 101 39.45 -7.00 -0.05
C LYS A 101 39.54 -6.03 1.12
N VAL A 102 39.67 -6.60 2.32
CA VAL A 102 40.09 -5.89 3.53
C VAL A 102 41.48 -6.36 3.95
N GLU A 103 42.35 -5.44 4.35
CA GLU A 103 43.68 -5.76 4.88
C GLU A 103 44.11 -4.81 6.00
N THR A 104 45.00 -5.28 6.88
CA THR A 104 45.66 -4.40 7.84
C THR A 104 46.64 -3.46 7.14
N ALA A 105 46.92 -2.30 7.73
CA ALA A 105 47.89 -1.34 7.18
C ALA A 105 49.29 -1.94 6.97
N ASP A 106 49.69 -2.92 7.79
CA ASP A 106 50.95 -3.67 7.65
C ASP A 106 50.87 -4.84 6.67
N LYS A 107 49.69 -5.09 6.09
CA LYS A 107 49.36 -6.12 5.09
C LYS A 107 49.56 -7.56 5.54
N LYS A 108 49.67 -7.81 6.86
CA LYS A 108 49.87 -9.16 7.39
C LYS A 108 48.58 -9.96 7.48
N LEU A 109 47.45 -9.30 7.69
CA LEU A 109 46.14 -9.93 7.73
C LEU A 109 45.31 -9.39 6.57
N MET A 110 44.62 -10.29 5.89
CA MET A 110 43.76 -9.95 4.77
C MET A 110 42.60 -10.93 4.66
N TYR A 111 41.47 -10.44 4.16
CA TYR A 111 40.30 -11.26 3.87
C TYR A 111 39.63 -10.78 2.58
N PHE A 112 38.91 -11.69 1.94
CA PHE A 112 38.25 -11.48 0.66
C PHE A 112 36.78 -11.88 0.75
N ALA A 113 35.92 -11.13 0.07
CA ALA A 113 34.52 -11.46 -0.14
C ALA A 113 34.16 -11.27 -1.61
N ASP A 114 33.31 -12.15 -2.13
CA ASP A 114 32.82 -12.04 -3.51
C ASP A 114 31.86 -10.86 -3.63
N LEU A 115 31.99 -10.08 -4.71
CA LEU A 115 31.04 -9.03 -5.06
C LEU A 115 30.46 -9.30 -6.45
N THR A 116 29.14 -9.39 -6.54
CA THR A 116 28.41 -9.42 -7.81
C THR A 116 27.58 -8.14 -7.94
N VAL A 117 27.82 -7.40 -9.03
CA VAL A 117 27.02 -6.24 -9.42
C VAL A 117 26.16 -6.61 -10.62
N THR A 118 24.85 -6.41 -10.53
CA THR A 118 23.90 -6.65 -11.62
C THR A 118 23.49 -5.36 -12.33
N GLU A 119 23.19 -5.45 -13.63
CA GLU A 119 22.46 -4.40 -14.33
C GLU A 119 21.02 -4.32 -13.81
N GLY A 120 20.42 -3.14 -13.92
CA GLY A 120 19.04 -2.92 -13.51
C GLY A 120 18.83 -1.52 -12.95
N GLU A 121 17.57 -1.14 -12.82
CA GLU A 121 17.19 0.07 -12.10
C GLU A 121 17.24 -0.20 -10.59
N LYS A 122 17.90 0.68 -9.83
CA LYS A 122 17.91 0.61 -8.38
C LYS A 122 16.48 0.79 -7.85
N SER A 123 15.97 -0.21 -7.14
CA SER A 123 14.72 -0.04 -6.38
C SER A 123 14.98 0.78 -5.12
N VAL A 124 14.06 1.68 -4.79
CA VAL A 124 14.02 2.32 -3.48
C VAL A 124 13.48 1.32 -2.46
N LYS A 125 14.12 1.20 -1.30
CA LYS A 125 13.75 0.23 -0.25
C LYS A 125 13.38 0.94 1.04
N ILE A 126 12.15 0.75 1.51
CA ILE A 126 11.66 1.37 2.76
C ILE A 126 11.31 0.31 3.79
N LEU A 127 11.78 0.50 5.03
CA LEU A 127 11.43 -0.32 6.19
C LEU A 127 10.70 0.55 7.22
N THR A 128 9.56 0.07 7.73
CA THR A 128 8.93 0.66 8.90
C THR A 128 9.11 -0.26 10.11
N ILE A 129 9.36 0.32 11.28
CA ILE A 129 9.51 -0.38 12.56
C ILE A 129 8.51 0.26 13.53
N GLY A 130 7.50 -0.50 13.98
CA GLY A 130 6.45 0.08 14.82
C GLY A 130 5.43 -0.89 15.39
N SER A 131 4.23 -0.35 15.60
CA SER A 131 3.11 -1.04 16.24
C SER A 131 2.13 -1.67 15.25
N GLY A 132 2.25 -1.32 13.96
CA GLY A 132 1.50 -1.89 12.84
C GLY A 132 0.69 -0.87 12.04
N LEU A 133 0.58 0.39 12.50
CA LEU A 133 -0.24 1.40 11.81
C LEU A 133 0.36 1.82 10.47
N ALA A 134 1.68 1.85 10.37
CA ALA A 134 2.38 2.08 9.11
C ALA A 134 1.95 1.10 8.01
N ASN A 135 1.50 -0.10 8.37
CA ASN A 135 0.97 -1.08 7.41
C ASN A 135 -0.32 -0.58 6.76
N ASP A 136 -1.19 0.13 7.49
CA ASP A 136 -2.39 0.74 6.92
C ASP A 136 -2.04 1.83 5.89
N ALA A 137 -0.96 2.57 6.12
CA ALA A 137 -0.52 3.64 5.23
C ALA A 137 0.27 3.17 4.00
N THR A 138 1.08 2.11 4.13
CA THR A 138 2.08 1.73 3.11
C THR A 138 1.73 0.46 2.34
N ALA A 139 0.94 -0.46 2.89
CA ALA A 139 0.78 -1.80 2.30
C ALA A 139 -0.29 -1.89 1.20
N ASN A 140 -1.02 -0.82 0.91
CA ASN A 140 -2.12 -0.82 -0.06
C ASN A 140 -1.71 -0.08 -1.34
N TYR A 141 -1.79 1.24 -1.35
CA TYR A 141 -1.66 2.02 -2.60
C TYR A 141 -0.25 2.53 -2.89
N LEU A 142 0.66 2.56 -1.91
CA LEU A 142 1.98 3.20 -2.08
C LEU A 142 2.80 2.54 -3.19
N TYR A 143 2.76 1.21 -3.28
CA TYR A 143 3.43 0.47 -4.36
C TYR A 143 2.87 0.86 -5.74
N ASP A 144 1.55 0.87 -5.90
CA ASP A 144 0.92 1.21 -7.19
C ASP A 144 1.18 2.65 -7.60
N ILE A 145 1.13 3.59 -6.65
CA ILE A 145 1.48 5.00 -6.87
C ILE A 145 2.93 5.13 -7.35
N ALA A 146 3.86 4.44 -6.67
CA ALA A 146 5.28 4.47 -7.06
C ALA A 146 5.49 3.87 -8.45
N LYS A 147 4.85 2.73 -8.74
CA LYS A 147 4.91 2.05 -10.04
C LYS A 147 4.38 2.93 -11.17
N ASP A 148 3.23 3.59 -10.97
CA ASP A 148 2.64 4.53 -11.93
C ASP A 148 3.58 5.71 -12.21
N ALA A 149 4.32 6.16 -11.18
CA ALA A 149 5.34 7.20 -11.30
C ALA A 149 6.69 6.70 -11.87
N GLY A 150 6.79 5.43 -12.28
CA GLY A 150 8.00 4.81 -12.81
C GLY A 150 9.09 4.58 -11.76
N ILE A 151 8.73 4.41 -10.49
CA ILE A 151 9.65 4.18 -9.37
C ILE A 151 9.53 2.74 -8.90
N SER A 152 10.63 1.98 -9.05
CA SER A 152 10.75 0.64 -8.46
C SER A 152 10.84 0.74 -6.94
N LEU A 153 9.91 0.13 -6.21
CA LEU A 153 9.79 0.25 -4.75
C LEU A 153 9.68 -1.11 -4.06
N VAL A 154 10.42 -1.30 -2.96
CA VAL A 154 10.27 -2.40 -2.01
C VAL A 154 9.81 -1.83 -0.68
N ILE A 155 8.78 -2.43 -0.09
CA ILE A 155 8.18 -1.99 1.18
C ILE A 155 8.29 -3.12 2.18
N GLY A 156 8.88 -2.84 3.33
CA GLY A 156 8.91 -3.74 4.49
C GLY A 156 8.23 -3.07 5.69
N ASN A 157 7.29 -3.76 6.33
CA ASN A 157 6.67 -3.32 7.57
C ASN A 157 6.96 -4.33 8.66
N MET A 158 7.76 -3.94 9.63
CA MET A 158 8.04 -4.72 10.82
C MET A 158 7.28 -4.18 12.01
N TYR A 159 6.47 -5.04 12.63
CA TYR A 159 5.68 -4.63 13.77
C TYR A 159 5.48 -5.70 14.82
N VAL A 160 5.25 -5.23 16.04
CA VAL A 160 4.68 -5.97 17.15
C VAL A 160 3.48 -5.17 17.60
N GLU A 161 2.30 -5.77 17.63
CA GLU A 161 1.06 -5.05 17.97
C GLU A 161 1.19 -4.30 19.29
N ASN A 162 0.84 -3.01 19.28
CA ASN A 162 0.91 -2.09 20.42
C ASN A 162 2.31 -1.89 21.02
N ALA A 163 3.38 -2.39 20.41
CA ALA A 163 4.73 -2.18 20.92
C ALA A 163 5.11 -0.70 20.86
N SER A 164 5.71 -0.25 21.96
CA SER A 164 6.27 1.09 22.09
C SER A 164 7.71 1.18 21.61
N LEU A 165 8.26 2.39 21.53
CA LEU A 165 9.70 2.57 21.27
C LEU A 165 10.57 1.85 22.32
N GLU A 166 10.14 1.82 23.59
CA GLU A 166 10.80 1.05 24.66
C GLU A 166 10.86 -0.44 24.34
N ASP A 167 9.73 -1.00 23.92
CA ASP A 167 9.65 -2.41 23.54
C ASP A 167 10.56 -2.72 22.36
N HIS A 168 10.65 -1.82 21.38
CA HIS A 168 11.56 -1.98 20.25
C HIS A 168 13.03 -1.97 20.68
N VAL A 169 13.44 -1.04 21.56
CA VAL A 169 14.80 -1.02 22.13
C VAL A 169 15.11 -2.34 22.83
N LYS A 170 14.20 -2.82 23.68
CA LYS A 170 14.35 -4.08 24.38
C LYS A 170 14.48 -5.25 23.40
N ASN A 171 13.60 -5.32 22.40
CA ASN A 171 13.57 -6.41 21.44
C ASN A 171 14.83 -6.48 20.57
N VAL A 172 15.39 -5.33 20.16
CA VAL A 172 16.67 -5.32 19.41
C VAL A 172 17.83 -5.73 20.31
N THR A 173 17.89 -5.17 21.53
CA THR A 173 18.97 -5.45 22.50
C THR A 173 19.03 -6.94 22.85
N ASP A 174 17.87 -7.54 23.11
CA ASP A 174 17.75 -8.96 23.46
C ASP A 174 17.70 -9.88 22.22
N ASN A 175 17.82 -9.32 21.00
CA ASN A 175 17.72 -10.01 19.72
C ASN A 175 16.48 -10.93 19.61
N GLN A 176 15.34 -10.42 20.05
CA GLN A 176 14.08 -11.16 20.06
C GLN A 176 13.51 -11.32 18.65
N ALA A 177 13.00 -12.52 18.36
CA ALA A 177 12.38 -12.87 17.10
C ALA A 177 10.84 -12.85 17.24
N VAL A 178 10.28 -11.67 17.50
CA VAL A 178 8.86 -11.47 17.88
C VAL A 178 8.05 -10.69 16.84
N TYR A 179 8.68 -10.20 15.78
CA TYR A 179 8.03 -9.31 14.82
C TYR A 179 7.25 -10.09 13.77
N GLN A 180 6.10 -9.51 13.38
CA GLN A 180 5.51 -9.73 12.08
C GLN A 180 6.24 -8.89 11.04
N TYR A 181 6.47 -9.46 9.86
CA TYR A 181 7.12 -8.77 8.74
C TYR A 181 6.27 -8.92 7.47
N ASN A 182 5.63 -7.82 7.08
CA ASN A 182 4.89 -7.73 5.82
C ASN A 182 5.81 -7.10 4.78
N ARG A 183 6.03 -7.78 3.66
CA ARG A 183 6.90 -7.29 2.58
C ARG A 183 6.18 -7.28 1.26
N ILE A 184 6.26 -6.15 0.55
CA ILE A 184 5.91 -6.00 -0.86
C ILE A 184 7.21 -5.94 -1.67
N ALA A 185 7.39 -6.89 -2.57
CA ALA A 185 8.54 -6.98 -3.46
C ALA A 185 8.42 -6.01 -4.64
N VAL A 186 9.50 -5.88 -5.42
CA VAL A 186 9.57 -4.99 -6.59
C VAL A 186 8.54 -5.32 -7.69
N ASP A 187 8.06 -6.56 -7.74
CA ASP A 187 7.01 -7.01 -8.67
C ASP A 187 5.58 -6.81 -8.11
N GLY A 188 5.47 -6.33 -6.87
CA GLY A 188 4.20 -6.11 -6.18
C GLY A 188 3.70 -7.33 -5.39
N SER A 189 4.43 -8.45 -5.43
CA SER A 189 4.08 -9.62 -4.63
C SER A 189 4.22 -9.33 -3.14
N SER A 190 3.21 -9.71 -2.37
CA SER A 190 3.18 -9.51 -0.91
C SER A 190 3.43 -10.81 -0.16
N SER A 191 4.12 -10.72 0.97
CA SER A 191 4.39 -11.85 1.87
C SER A 191 4.33 -11.41 3.33
N ILE A 192 3.90 -12.32 4.22
CA ILE A 192 3.85 -12.11 5.66
C ILE A 192 4.69 -13.18 6.34
N GLN A 193 5.58 -12.77 7.23
CA GLN A 193 6.49 -13.66 7.95
C GLN A 193 6.43 -13.37 9.45
N SER A 194 6.09 -14.38 10.25
CA SER A 194 6.11 -14.32 11.71
C SER A 194 7.49 -14.60 12.29
N ASN A 195 7.68 -14.26 13.56
CA ASN A 195 8.85 -14.61 14.36
C ASN A 195 10.17 -14.10 13.75
N GLN A 196 10.17 -12.89 13.19
CA GLN A 196 11.37 -12.24 12.68
C GLN A 196 12.03 -11.39 13.76
N SER A 197 13.35 -11.19 13.67
CA SER A 197 14.07 -10.22 14.50
C SER A 197 14.46 -8.99 13.68
N LEU A 198 14.51 -7.82 14.31
CA LEU A 198 14.95 -6.59 13.65
C LEU A 198 16.36 -6.74 13.07
N LYS A 199 17.24 -7.42 13.80
CA LYS A 199 18.61 -7.69 13.37
C LYS A 199 18.69 -8.44 12.05
N SER A 200 17.87 -9.48 11.83
CA SER A 200 17.92 -10.25 10.59
C SER A 200 17.40 -9.44 9.40
N ILE A 201 16.31 -8.69 9.59
CA ILE A 201 15.67 -7.92 8.51
C ILE A 201 16.48 -6.67 8.13
N ILE A 202 17.01 -5.93 9.10
CA ILE A 202 17.81 -4.73 8.83
C ILE A 202 19.12 -5.11 8.13
N LYS A 203 19.77 -6.23 8.51
CA LYS A 203 20.99 -6.70 7.85
C LYS A 203 20.75 -7.40 6.51
N GLY A 204 19.55 -7.94 6.31
CA GLY A 204 19.22 -8.76 5.15
C GLY A 204 18.92 -7.95 3.88
N GLU A 205 18.72 -6.65 4.00
CA GLU A 205 18.35 -5.79 2.87
C GLU A 205 19.03 -4.41 3.01
N ASN A 206 19.37 -3.81 1.87
CA ASN A 206 20.07 -2.53 1.79
C ASN A 206 19.07 -1.36 1.81
N TRP A 207 18.40 -1.15 2.95
CA TRP A 207 17.33 -0.17 3.10
C TRP A 207 17.78 1.27 2.81
N ASP A 208 17.04 2.00 1.98
CA ASP A 208 17.27 3.43 1.73
C ASP A 208 16.62 4.31 2.79
N TYR A 209 15.50 3.85 3.34
CA TYR A 209 14.71 4.56 4.34
C TYR A 209 14.31 3.61 5.47
N ILE A 210 14.50 4.03 6.73
CA ILE A 210 13.99 3.33 7.91
C ILE A 210 13.14 4.30 8.73
N ALA A 211 11.85 4.02 8.83
CA ALA A 211 10.90 4.84 9.56
C ALA A 211 10.52 4.22 10.90
N PHE A 212 10.44 5.04 11.94
CA PHE A 212 10.01 4.65 13.28
C PHE A 212 8.60 5.13 13.57
N GLU A 213 7.86 4.31 14.30
CA GLU A 213 6.51 4.60 14.78
C GLU A 213 6.42 4.22 16.26
N GLU A 214 5.81 5.11 17.04
CA GLU A 214 5.44 4.86 18.44
C GLU A 214 4.02 4.23 18.49
N SER A 215 3.74 3.47 19.55
CA SER A 215 2.41 2.91 19.80
C SER A 215 1.34 4.01 19.86
N MET A 216 0.12 3.74 19.39
CA MET A 216 -0.97 4.73 19.38
C MET A 216 -1.23 5.37 20.74
N ALA A 217 -1.21 4.57 21.81
CA ALA A 217 -1.46 5.06 23.17
C ALA A 217 -0.41 6.08 23.63
N MET A 218 0.85 5.92 23.18
CA MET A 218 2.00 6.74 23.59
C MET A 218 2.41 7.77 22.53
N ALA A 219 1.81 7.76 21.34
CA ALA A 219 2.24 8.56 20.19
C ALA A 219 2.30 10.07 20.43
N GLY A 220 1.52 10.60 21.37
CA GLY A 220 1.54 12.01 21.81
C GLY A 220 2.28 12.28 23.12
N LEU A 221 3.00 11.30 23.66
CA LEU A 221 3.80 11.45 24.89
C LEU A 221 5.27 11.64 24.54
N LYS A 222 5.83 12.80 24.90
CA LYS A 222 7.21 13.16 24.55
C LYS A 222 8.28 12.27 25.19
N ASP A 223 8.02 11.78 26.40
CA ASP A 223 9.00 11.05 27.21
C ASP A 223 9.50 9.78 26.51
N GLY A 224 8.61 9.07 25.79
CA GLY A 224 8.95 7.89 25.01
C GLY A 224 9.96 8.21 23.90
N TYR A 225 9.69 9.24 23.11
CA TYR A 225 10.61 9.70 22.07
C TYR A 225 11.94 10.19 22.64
N GLN A 226 11.92 11.01 23.70
CA GLN A 226 13.15 11.57 24.27
C GLN A 226 14.08 10.49 24.85
N THR A 227 13.50 9.44 25.43
CA THR A 227 14.27 8.40 26.10
C THR A 227 14.71 7.30 25.13
N TYR A 228 13.78 6.79 24.33
CA TYR A 228 13.99 5.52 23.62
C TYR A 228 14.29 5.68 22.13
N LEU A 229 13.84 6.75 21.48
CA LEU A 229 14.14 6.95 20.05
C LEU A 229 15.66 7.03 19.79
N PRO A 230 16.47 7.81 20.54
CA PRO A 230 17.92 7.86 20.30
C PRO A 230 18.60 6.50 20.47
N GLN A 231 18.18 5.71 21.47
CA GLN A 231 18.70 4.36 21.72
C GLN A 231 18.34 3.41 20.59
N LEU A 232 17.09 3.44 20.12
CA LEU A 232 16.64 2.60 19.02
C LEU A 232 17.38 2.94 17.73
N MET A 233 17.56 4.24 17.45
CA MET A 233 18.30 4.70 16.28
C MET A 233 19.76 4.24 16.32
N GLU A 234 20.45 4.36 17.45
CA GLU A 234 21.83 3.87 17.59
C GLU A 234 21.93 2.37 17.30
N LEU A 235 21.02 1.57 17.87
CA LEU A 235 20.97 0.13 17.64
C LEU A 235 20.68 -0.21 16.17
N VAL A 236 19.74 0.51 15.54
CA VAL A 236 19.33 0.28 14.15
C VAL A 236 20.43 0.73 13.17
N ASP A 237 21.11 1.84 13.44
CA ASP A 237 22.20 2.36 12.61
C ASP A 237 23.42 1.44 12.61
N GLY A 238 23.73 0.86 13.79
CA GLY A 238 24.74 -0.19 13.91
C GLY A 238 24.41 -1.46 13.11
N LEU A 239 23.14 -1.67 12.73
CA LEU A 239 22.68 -2.81 11.95
C LEU A 239 22.50 -2.49 10.45
N ALA A 240 22.15 -1.25 10.12
CA ALA A 240 21.87 -0.82 8.76
C ALA A 240 23.07 -1.04 7.84
N THR A 241 22.82 -1.55 6.63
CA THR A 241 23.86 -1.84 5.65
C THR A 241 24.03 -0.74 4.62
N ASN A 242 23.08 0.17 4.46
CA ASN A 242 23.27 1.35 3.60
C ASN A 242 23.93 2.48 4.42
N PRO A 243 25.14 2.94 4.08
CA PRO A 243 25.79 4.04 4.81
C PRO A 243 25.08 5.39 4.60
N ASP A 244 24.24 5.51 3.58
CA ASP A 244 23.48 6.72 3.25
C ASP A 244 21.98 6.54 3.58
N VAL A 245 21.64 5.59 4.46
CA VAL A 245 20.26 5.35 4.93
C VAL A 245 19.68 6.61 5.54
N LYS A 246 18.41 6.88 5.23
CA LYS A 246 17.66 7.98 5.81
C LYS A 246 16.70 7.49 6.88
N TYR A 247 16.62 8.19 8.01
CA TYR A 247 15.72 7.86 9.09
C TYR A 247 14.51 8.77 9.11
N LEU A 248 13.33 8.21 9.32
CA LEU A 248 12.07 8.96 9.31
C LEU A 248 11.26 8.70 10.57
N LEU A 249 10.38 9.63 10.88
CA LEU A 249 9.28 9.40 11.82
C LEU A 249 7.98 9.28 11.05
N HIS A 250 7.26 8.19 11.24
CA HIS A 250 5.86 8.10 10.85
C HIS A 250 5.02 8.80 11.92
N GLN A 251 4.38 9.92 11.57
CA GLN A 251 3.44 10.60 12.46
C GLN A 251 2.06 9.93 12.32
N PRO A 252 1.60 9.14 13.31
CA PRO A 252 0.29 8.50 13.24
C PRO A 252 -0.83 9.52 13.43
N TRP A 253 -2.08 9.06 13.34
CA TRP A 253 -3.29 9.88 13.50
C TRP A 253 -3.88 9.77 14.91
N ALA A 254 -4.81 10.67 15.23
CA ALA A 254 -5.60 10.57 16.45
C ALA A 254 -6.74 9.55 16.28
N TYR A 255 -7.14 8.92 17.38
CA TYR A 255 -8.30 8.03 17.44
C TYR A 255 -9.61 8.67 16.95
N ALA A 256 -10.58 7.82 16.59
CA ALA A 256 -11.95 8.25 16.34
C ALA A 256 -12.55 8.90 17.59
N LYS A 257 -13.49 9.84 17.44
CA LYS A 257 -14.16 10.46 18.61
C LYS A 257 -14.88 9.45 19.51
N SER A 258 -15.32 8.34 18.95
CA SER A 258 -16.03 7.25 19.63
C SER A 258 -15.11 6.20 20.27
N ALA A 259 -13.79 6.35 20.14
CA ALA A 259 -12.80 5.38 20.61
C ALA A 259 -12.94 5.07 22.11
N ALA A 260 -12.93 3.77 22.42
CA ALA A 260 -13.08 3.24 23.77
C ALA A 260 -11.74 2.87 24.42
N GLU A 261 -10.67 2.80 23.64
CA GLU A 261 -9.30 2.39 23.94
C GLU A 261 -8.78 3.12 25.19
N ASP A 262 -8.21 2.36 26.12
CA ASP A 262 -7.71 2.92 27.39
C ASP A 262 -6.61 3.96 27.17
N GLY A 263 -5.78 3.78 26.14
CA GLY A 263 -4.76 4.74 25.75
C GLY A 263 -5.32 6.12 25.37
N PHE A 264 -6.60 6.22 25.00
CA PHE A 264 -7.22 7.51 24.69
C PHE A 264 -7.40 8.39 25.94
N ALA A 265 -7.41 7.78 27.14
CA ALA A 265 -7.47 8.50 28.41
C ALA A 265 -6.26 9.40 28.64
N ASN A 266 -5.10 9.10 28.03
CA ASN A 266 -3.92 9.99 28.04
C ASN A 266 -4.21 11.36 27.43
N TYR A 267 -5.25 11.44 26.60
CA TYR A 267 -5.64 12.63 25.85
C TYR A 267 -7.07 13.07 26.21
N ASP A 268 -7.52 12.78 27.43
CA ASP A 268 -8.87 13.08 27.95
C ASP A 268 -10.02 12.52 27.08
N ARG A 269 -9.73 11.49 26.27
CA ARG A 269 -10.65 10.98 25.24
C ARG A 269 -11.10 12.06 24.25
N ASP A 270 -10.21 13.00 23.94
CA ASP A 270 -10.44 14.07 22.98
C ASP A 270 -9.51 13.94 21.76
N GLN A 271 -10.12 13.83 20.58
CA GLN A 271 -9.40 13.61 19.32
C GLN A 271 -8.46 14.77 18.98
N PHE A 272 -8.89 16.02 19.19
CA PHE A 272 -8.07 17.19 18.86
C PHE A 272 -6.90 17.31 19.83
N LYS A 273 -7.12 17.04 21.12
CA LYS A 273 -6.07 16.98 22.12
C LYS A 273 -5.03 15.91 21.77
N MET A 274 -5.49 14.72 21.36
CA MET A 274 -4.60 13.64 20.91
C MET A 274 -3.81 14.03 19.66
N TYR A 275 -4.48 14.56 18.64
CA TYR A 275 -3.82 15.01 17.40
C TYR A 275 -2.72 16.04 17.69
N ASN A 276 -3.04 17.08 18.45
CA ASN A 276 -2.08 18.11 18.80
C ASN A 276 -0.90 17.57 19.61
N ALA A 277 -1.15 16.66 20.55
CA ALA A 277 -0.11 16.01 21.34
C ALA A 277 0.83 15.15 20.47
N ILE A 278 0.28 14.39 19.51
CA ILE A 278 1.06 13.59 18.55
C ILE A 278 1.96 14.49 17.71
N VAL A 279 1.39 15.54 17.10
CA VAL A 279 2.16 16.50 16.30
C VAL A 279 3.28 17.12 17.14
N GLU A 280 2.97 17.57 18.35
CA GLU A 280 3.96 18.19 19.23
C GLU A 280 5.09 17.21 19.61
N ALA A 281 4.76 15.96 19.94
CA ALA A 281 5.74 14.95 20.33
C ALA A 281 6.64 14.53 19.17
N VAL A 282 6.07 14.20 18.02
CA VAL A 282 6.81 13.77 16.82
C VAL A 282 7.72 14.87 16.31
N TRP A 283 7.24 16.12 16.24
CA TRP A 283 8.06 17.22 15.76
C TRP A 283 9.13 17.65 16.76
N ALA A 284 8.87 17.57 18.08
CA ALA A 284 9.92 17.76 19.07
C ALA A 284 11.03 16.69 18.94
N ALA A 285 10.66 15.43 18.66
CA ALA A 285 11.62 14.37 18.39
C ALA A 285 12.44 14.64 17.11
N LYS A 286 11.79 15.07 16.02
CA LYS A 286 12.45 15.46 14.77
C LYS A 286 13.42 16.63 14.95
N GLU A 287 13.05 17.63 15.74
CA GLU A 287 13.82 18.87 15.91
C GLU A 287 15.00 18.68 16.88
N SER A 288 14.90 17.71 17.79
CA SER A 288 15.97 17.39 18.75
C SER A 288 16.99 16.37 18.22
N SER A 289 16.69 15.68 17.11
CA SER A 289 17.59 14.70 16.50
C SER A 289 18.07 15.16 15.12
N VAL A 290 19.39 15.29 14.98
CA VAL A 290 20.04 15.56 13.68
C VAL A 290 20.03 14.34 12.75
N GLN A 291 19.75 13.15 13.28
CA GLN A 291 19.78 11.89 12.53
C GLN A 291 18.44 11.58 11.85
N ILE A 292 17.32 12.13 12.32
CA ILE A 292 16.04 11.97 11.61
C ILE A 292 16.03 12.94 10.43
N ASP A 293 15.83 12.45 9.22
CA ASP A 293 15.78 13.26 8.00
C ASP A 293 14.42 13.93 7.82
N LEU A 294 13.33 13.16 8.00
CA LEU A 294 11.98 13.55 7.60
C LEU A 294 10.91 13.07 8.58
N VAL A 295 9.75 13.73 8.56
CA VAL A 295 8.51 13.25 9.18
C VAL A 295 7.52 12.97 8.06
N VAL A 296 6.81 11.83 8.13
CA VAL A 296 5.68 11.52 7.25
C VAL A 296 4.37 11.88 7.98
N PRO A 297 3.70 13.00 7.65
CA PRO A 297 2.61 13.58 8.44
C PRO A 297 1.24 12.93 8.15
N VAL A 298 1.12 11.61 8.28
CA VAL A 298 -0.14 10.90 8.02
C VAL A 298 -1.23 11.33 9.01
N GLY A 299 -0.88 11.61 10.26
CA GLY A 299 -1.82 12.15 11.23
C GLY A 299 -2.52 13.43 10.79
N THR A 300 -1.76 14.35 10.21
CA THR A 300 -2.29 15.61 9.66
C THR A 300 -3.09 15.37 8.40
N THR A 301 -2.71 14.39 7.58
CA THR A 301 -3.49 13.96 6.41
C THR A 301 -4.88 13.49 6.80
N VAL A 302 -4.97 12.61 7.80
CA VAL A 302 -6.25 12.10 8.33
C VAL A 302 -7.07 13.24 8.93
N GLN A 303 -6.43 14.14 9.69
CA GLN A 303 -7.14 15.25 10.30
C GLN A 303 -7.63 16.29 9.26
N ASN A 304 -6.90 16.52 8.17
CA ASN A 304 -7.37 17.30 7.02
C ASN A 304 -8.59 16.63 6.39
N GLY A 305 -8.52 15.32 6.12
CA GLY A 305 -9.64 14.55 5.58
C GLY A 305 -10.90 14.61 6.45
N ARG A 306 -10.75 14.58 7.78
CA ARG A 306 -11.87 14.75 8.74
C ARG A 306 -12.59 16.10 8.64
N THR A 307 -11.98 17.11 8.02
CA THR A 307 -12.63 18.41 7.79
C THR A 307 -13.57 18.42 6.58
N SER A 308 -13.55 17.36 5.77
CA SER A 308 -14.41 17.16 4.59
C SER A 308 -15.71 16.42 4.93
N TYR A 309 -16.51 16.14 3.91
CA TYR A 309 -17.74 15.36 4.00
C TYR A 309 -17.52 13.92 4.49
N ILE A 310 -16.30 13.38 4.37
CA ILE A 310 -15.94 12.05 4.88
C ILE A 310 -15.98 12.04 6.42
N GLY A 311 -15.60 13.15 7.07
CA GLY A 311 -15.68 13.28 8.52
C GLY A 311 -14.92 12.18 9.28
N GLU A 312 -15.55 11.61 10.30
CA GLU A 312 -14.95 10.54 11.13
C GLU A 312 -14.75 9.23 10.36
N ASP A 313 -15.45 9.02 9.24
CA ASP A 313 -15.36 7.80 8.42
C ASP A 313 -14.01 7.67 7.70
N MET A 314 -13.09 8.63 7.87
CA MET A 314 -11.67 8.44 7.58
C MET A 314 -11.09 7.23 8.31
N LEU A 315 -11.69 6.83 9.44
CA LEU A 315 -11.39 5.57 10.12
C LEU A 315 -12.54 4.59 9.95
N GLN A 316 -12.21 3.30 9.77
CA GLN A 316 -13.21 2.23 9.74
C GLN A 316 -13.67 1.80 11.14
N ASP A 317 -12.80 2.03 12.14
CA ASP A 317 -13.03 1.72 13.54
C ASP A 317 -12.33 2.79 14.41
N ALA A 318 -11.98 2.46 15.65
CA ALA A 318 -11.35 3.41 16.54
C ALA A 318 -10.02 3.98 16.04
N PHE A 319 -9.26 3.22 15.23
CA PHE A 319 -7.93 3.63 14.80
C PHE A 319 -7.42 3.06 13.47
N HIS A 320 -8.07 2.10 12.83
CA HIS A 320 -7.67 1.68 11.49
C HIS A 320 -8.22 2.64 10.42
N LEU A 321 -7.41 2.93 9.42
CA LEU A 321 -7.82 3.76 8.28
C LEU A 321 -8.90 3.04 7.48
N ASN A 322 -9.88 3.77 6.97
CA ASN A 322 -10.82 3.18 6.02
C ASN A 322 -10.09 2.65 4.78
N ALA A 323 -10.53 1.52 4.22
CA ALA A 323 -9.83 0.85 3.12
C ALA A 323 -9.75 1.69 1.83
N ASN A 324 -10.57 2.73 1.75
CA ASN A 324 -10.80 3.56 0.58
C ASN A 324 -9.96 4.85 0.67
N THR A 325 -10.63 5.97 0.93
CA THR A 325 -10.08 7.33 0.90
C THR A 325 -8.87 7.53 1.83
N ALA A 326 -8.92 7.02 3.05
CA ALA A 326 -7.91 7.32 4.06
C ALA A 326 -6.59 6.58 3.82
N LYS A 327 -6.63 5.28 3.47
CA LYS A 327 -5.43 4.54 3.08
C LYS A 327 -4.80 5.10 1.81
N PHE A 328 -5.61 5.55 0.84
CA PHE A 328 -5.11 6.20 -0.37
C PHE A 328 -4.45 7.56 -0.06
N ALA A 329 -5.09 8.40 0.77
CA ALA A 329 -4.51 9.66 1.22
C ALA A 329 -3.18 9.44 1.96
N ALA A 330 -3.14 8.48 2.90
CA ALA A 330 -1.91 8.14 3.62
C ALA A 330 -0.78 7.70 2.69
N ALA A 331 -1.08 6.86 1.70
CA ALA A 331 -0.10 6.44 0.69
C ALA A 331 0.40 7.62 -0.16
N CYS A 332 -0.48 8.56 -0.54
CA CYS A 332 -0.07 9.80 -1.22
C CYS A 332 0.89 10.63 -0.35
N THR A 333 0.64 10.73 0.95
CA THR A 333 1.52 11.45 1.90
C THR A 333 2.89 10.78 1.99
N TRP A 334 2.96 9.45 2.07
CA TRP A 334 4.21 8.71 2.02
C TRP A 334 4.97 8.94 0.72
N PHE A 335 4.27 8.86 -0.42
CA PHE A 335 4.89 9.08 -1.73
C PHE A 335 5.48 10.49 -1.85
N GLU A 336 4.71 11.53 -1.51
CA GLU A 336 5.18 12.91 -1.59
C GLU A 336 6.32 13.19 -0.60
N ALA A 337 6.25 12.65 0.62
CA ALA A 337 7.32 12.78 1.61
C ALA A 337 8.64 12.13 1.17
N LEU A 338 8.58 10.95 0.55
CA LEU A 338 9.77 10.22 0.11
C LEU A 338 10.42 10.81 -1.14
N PHE A 339 9.61 11.24 -2.11
CA PHE A 339 10.06 11.56 -3.45
C PHE A 339 9.98 13.05 -3.80
N GLY A 340 9.33 13.87 -2.97
CA GLY A 340 9.10 15.29 -3.26
C GLY A 340 8.25 15.54 -4.50
N LYS A 341 7.49 14.53 -4.94
CA LYS A 341 6.59 14.57 -6.08
C LYS A 341 5.15 14.62 -5.57
N ASN A 342 4.44 15.70 -5.87
CA ASN A 342 3.03 15.89 -5.54
C ASN A 342 2.08 15.45 -6.67
N GLU A 343 2.59 15.29 -7.90
CA GLU A 343 1.84 14.77 -9.04
C GLU A 343 1.68 13.24 -8.93
N VAL A 344 0.61 12.80 -8.26
CA VAL A 344 0.17 11.40 -8.28
C VAL A 344 -0.86 11.23 -9.40
N SER A 345 -0.51 10.54 -10.48
CA SER A 345 -1.44 10.27 -11.59
C SER A 345 -2.34 9.07 -11.30
N TYR A 346 -1.84 8.07 -10.58
CA TYR A 346 -2.59 6.90 -10.13
C TYR A 346 -3.94 7.26 -9.51
N SER A 347 -4.95 6.47 -9.88
CA SER A 347 -6.33 6.60 -9.45
C SER A 347 -6.89 5.21 -9.15
N PRO A 348 -7.15 4.85 -7.88
CA PRO A 348 -7.68 3.54 -7.52
C PRO A 348 -9.05 3.28 -8.16
N ASP A 349 -9.26 2.05 -8.65
CA ASP A 349 -10.51 1.65 -9.32
C ASP A 349 -11.72 1.68 -8.38
N ASN A 350 -11.52 1.38 -7.10
CA ASN A 350 -12.54 1.41 -6.05
C ASN A 350 -12.91 2.83 -5.58
N LEU A 351 -12.19 3.88 -5.99
CA LEU A 351 -12.48 5.26 -5.61
C LEU A 351 -13.05 6.06 -6.77
N ILE A 352 -14.05 6.89 -6.47
CA ILE A 352 -14.56 7.90 -7.40
C ILE A 352 -13.57 9.07 -7.56
N GLY A 353 -13.61 9.77 -8.70
CA GLY A 353 -12.68 10.86 -8.99
C GLY A 353 -12.64 11.95 -7.92
N TYR A 354 -13.80 12.30 -7.36
CA TYR A 354 -13.90 13.29 -6.28
C TYR A 354 -13.12 12.90 -5.02
N ASP A 355 -13.22 11.63 -4.58
CA ASP A 355 -12.51 11.12 -3.40
C ASP A 355 -11.01 10.99 -3.64
N VAL A 356 -10.61 10.69 -4.87
CA VAL A 356 -9.21 10.69 -5.29
C VAL A 356 -8.63 12.11 -5.16
N LYS A 357 -9.34 13.13 -5.66
CA LYS A 357 -8.92 14.54 -5.54
C LYS A 357 -8.86 14.99 -4.08
N LEU A 358 -9.88 14.66 -3.28
CA LEU A 358 -9.93 14.93 -1.84
C LEU A 358 -8.72 14.32 -1.12
N SER A 359 -8.44 13.04 -1.37
CA SER A 359 -7.33 12.30 -0.76
C SER A 359 -5.97 12.94 -1.08
N LYS A 360 -5.75 13.29 -2.34
CA LYS A 360 -4.53 13.98 -2.80
C LYS A 360 -4.41 15.37 -2.17
N ALA A 361 -5.52 16.12 -2.08
CA ALA A 361 -5.53 17.42 -1.42
C ALA A 361 -5.25 17.31 0.09
N ALA A 362 -5.82 16.32 0.78
CA ALA A 362 -5.56 16.06 2.19
C ALA A 362 -4.07 15.79 2.45
N ALA A 363 -3.47 14.93 1.62
CA ALA A 363 -2.07 14.54 1.67
C ALA A 363 -1.14 15.74 1.39
N HIS A 364 -1.34 16.41 0.26
CA HIS A 364 -0.50 17.53 -0.15
C HIS A 364 -0.53 18.67 0.89
N ASN A 365 -1.71 19.03 1.39
CA ASN A 365 -1.82 20.05 2.45
C ASN A 365 -1.15 19.62 3.75
N ALA A 366 -1.08 18.31 4.06
CA ALA A 366 -0.32 17.82 5.20
C ALA A 366 1.20 17.86 4.97
N ILE A 367 1.68 17.73 3.73
CA ILE A 367 3.11 17.95 3.43
C ILE A 367 3.47 19.43 3.56
N VAL A 368 2.64 20.33 3.03
CA VAL A 368 2.87 21.79 3.07
C VAL A 368 2.72 22.34 4.50
N ASN A 369 1.69 21.92 5.23
CA ASN A 369 1.32 22.42 6.55
C ASN A 369 1.32 21.30 7.61
N SER A 370 2.43 20.60 7.75
CA SER A 370 2.56 19.34 8.52
C SER A 370 2.25 19.37 10.01
N LYS A 371 2.10 20.55 10.60
CA LYS A 371 1.84 20.73 12.04
C LYS A 371 0.44 21.25 12.35
N ILE A 372 -0.36 21.58 11.33
CA ILE A 372 -1.67 22.22 11.51
C ILE A 372 -2.71 21.60 10.58
N ILE A 373 -3.96 21.67 11.00
CA ILE A 373 -5.08 21.19 10.20
C ILE A 373 -5.36 22.23 9.11
N THR A 374 -5.38 21.78 7.86
CA THR A 374 -5.87 22.56 6.72
C THR A 374 -7.28 22.13 6.39
N GLU A 375 -8.24 23.04 6.48
CA GLU A 375 -9.62 22.74 6.13
C GLU A 375 -9.79 22.52 4.62
N LEU A 376 -10.39 21.40 4.25
CA LEU A 376 -10.73 21.04 2.88
C LEU A 376 -12.09 21.64 2.49
N LEU A 377 -12.15 22.97 2.37
CA LEU A 377 -13.39 23.72 2.15
C LEU A 377 -14.16 23.29 0.89
N ASP A 378 -13.44 22.96 -0.20
CA ASP A 378 -14.04 22.49 -1.46
C ASP A 378 -14.68 21.09 -1.34
N TYR A 379 -14.41 20.39 -0.23
CA TYR A 379 -14.83 19.03 0.04
C TYR A 379 -15.79 18.90 1.24
N LYS A 380 -16.39 20.01 1.70
CA LYS A 380 -17.35 19.99 2.83
C LYS A 380 -18.61 19.19 2.53
N GLU A 381 -19.03 19.18 1.27
CA GLU A 381 -20.23 18.50 0.81
C GLU A 381 -19.85 17.32 -0.08
N SER A 382 -20.60 16.23 0.04
CA SER A 382 -20.49 15.14 -0.93
C SER A 382 -21.00 15.59 -2.31
N PRO A 383 -20.41 15.10 -3.40
CA PRO A 383 -20.93 15.33 -4.74
C PRO A 383 -22.30 14.68 -4.85
N ALA A 384 -23.22 15.39 -5.50
CA ALA A 384 -24.58 14.91 -5.74
C ALA A 384 -24.56 13.66 -6.63
N ARG A 385 -25.35 12.64 -6.28
CA ARG A 385 -25.47 11.40 -7.05
C ARG A 385 -26.84 11.28 -7.65
N ILE A 386 -26.89 10.84 -8.90
CA ILE A 386 -28.15 10.56 -9.62
C ILE A 386 -28.28 9.06 -9.72
N TYR A 387 -29.22 8.50 -8.97
CA TYR A 387 -29.53 7.07 -9.02
C TYR A 387 -30.65 6.84 -10.04
N ILE A 388 -30.44 5.93 -10.97
CA ILE A 388 -31.40 5.58 -12.01
C ILE A 388 -31.62 4.07 -11.96
N ASP A 389 -32.88 3.70 -11.81
CA ASP A 389 -33.37 2.32 -11.78
C ASP A 389 -33.94 1.97 -13.15
N PHE A 390 -33.65 0.77 -13.66
CA PHE A 390 -34.08 0.31 -14.97
C PHE A 390 -34.93 -0.95 -14.86
N GLY A 391 -36.24 -0.78 -14.85
CA GLY A 391 -37.17 -1.89 -14.90
C GLY A 391 -38.56 -1.57 -14.33
N PRO A 392 -39.53 -2.49 -14.51
CA PRO A 392 -40.92 -2.25 -14.12
C PRO A 392 -41.17 -2.07 -12.62
N ILE A 393 -40.27 -2.53 -11.75
CA ILE A 393 -40.36 -2.50 -10.29
C ILE A 393 -39.69 -1.22 -9.79
N GLU A 394 -40.51 -0.26 -9.34
CA GLU A 394 -40.00 1.05 -8.93
C GLU A 394 -39.25 0.99 -7.60
N SER A 395 -38.04 1.55 -7.59
CA SER A 395 -37.30 1.81 -6.37
C SER A 395 -37.74 3.07 -5.64
N PRO A 396 -37.67 3.08 -4.29
CA PRO A 396 -37.98 4.26 -3.52
C PRO A 396 -36.99 5.40 -3.79
N ALA A 397 -37.40 6.63 -3.46
CA ALA A 397 -36.51 7.77 -3.49
C ALA A 397 -35.20 7.46 -2.72
N PRO A 398 -34.03 7.85 -3.25
CA PRO A 398 -33.83 8.85 -4.31
C PRO A 398 -33.77 8.34 -5.76
N PHE A 399 -34.15 7.08 -6.04
CA PHE A 399 -34.07 6.55 -7.40
C PHE A 399 -35.01 7.26 -8.38
N ASN A 400 -34.51 7.47 -9.60
CA ASN A 400 -35.28 7.87 -10.77
C ASN A 400 -35.61 6.60 -11.57
N ASN A 401 -36.88 6.23 -11.66
CA ASN A 401 -37.29 4.93 -12.22
C ASN A 401 -37.59 5.03 -13.73
N TYR A 402 -36.78 4.38 -14.58
CA TYR A 402 -37.02 4.21 -16.02
C TYR A 402 -37.66 2.83 -16.26
N ARG A 403 -38.98 2.80 -16.40
CA ARG A 403 -39.73 1.54 -16.26
C ARG A 403 -39.63 0.62 -17.47
N PHE A 404 -39.74 1.19 -18.66
CA PHE A 404 -39.67 0.43 -19.90
C PHE A 404 -38.80 1.15 -20.94
N PRO A 405 -38.07 0.41 -21.80
CA PRO A 405 -37.23 1.02 -22.84
C PRO A 405 -37.99 1.92 -23.84
N GLY A 406 -39.31 1.73 -23.97
CA GLY A 406 -40.18 2.53 -24.82
C GLY A 406 -40.85 3.71 -24.12
N ASP A 407 -40.60 3.93 -22.83
CA ASP A 407 -41.16 5.07 -22.12
C ASP A 407 -40.52 6.39 -22.59
N PRO A 408 -41.23 7.53 -22.46
CA PRO A 408 -40.68 8.85 -22.71
C PRO A 408 -39.38 9.10 -21.92
N ALA A 409 -38.61 10.09 -22.37
CA ALA A 409 -37.41 10.52 -21.68
C ALA A 409 -37.71 10.84 -20.20
N LEU A 410 -36.82 10.41 -19.31
CA LEU A 410 -36.80 10.92 -17.95
C LEU A 410 -36.24 12.33 -17.99
N GLU A 411 -37.00 13.30 -17.50
CA GLU A 411 -36.59 14.70 -17.44
C GLU A 411 -36.46 15.14 -15.99
N ASN A 412 -35.59 16.13 -15.76
CA ASN A 412 -35.42 16.77 -14.47
C ASN A 412 -35.09 15.77 -13.34
N LEU A 413 -34.10 14.89 -13.62
CA LEU A 413 -33.71 13.83 -12.68
C LEU A 413 -33.38 14.41 -11.30
N LYS A 414 -33.76 13.68 -10.25
CA LYS A 414 -33.47 14.05 -8.87
C LYS A 414 -32.13 13.49 -8.42
N ASP A 415 -31.40 14.29 -7.66
CA ASP A 415 -30.22 13.81 -6.94
C ASP A 415 -30.59 13.09 -5.63
N ASP A 416 -29.57 12.53 -5.01
CA ASP A 416 -29.62 11.81 -3.73
C ASP A 416 -30.02 12.68 -2.54
N LYS A 417 -29.96 14.00 -2.70
CA LYS A 417 -30.45 15.00 -1.75
C LYS A 417 -31.90 15.44 -2.07
N GLY A 418 -32.50 14.91 -3.12
CA GLY A 418 -33.86 15.20 -3.58
C GLY A 418 -33.99 16.48 -4.41
N ASN A 419 -32.90 17.15 -4.74
CA ASN A 419 -32.89 18.33 -5.59
C ASN A 419 -33.13 17.95 -7.05
N THR A 420 -33.80 18.84 -7.77
CA THR A 420 -34.00 18.68 -9.21
C THR A 420 -32.75 19.13 -9.98
N THR A 421 -32.28 18.29 -10.89
CA THR A 421 -31.17 18.59 -11.81
C THR A 421 -31.70 18.84 -13.21
N PRO A 422 -30.95 19.51 -14.12
CA PRO A 422 -31.34 19.64 -15.52
C PRO A 422 -31.13 18.35 -16.33
N PHE A 423 -30.72 17.25 -15.68
CA PHE A 423 -30.38 16.04 -16.40
C PHE A 423 -31.62 15.37 -16.97
N CYS A 424 -31.49 14.91 -18.21
CA CYS A 424 -32.46 14.06 -18.87
C CYS A 424 -31.79 12.79 -19.40
N LEU A 425 -32.54 11.69 -19.45
CA LEU A 425 -32.09 10.42 -19.98
C LEU A 425 -33.14 9.85 -20.93
N VAL A 426 -32.72 9.42 -22.12
CA VAL A 426 -33.60 8.80 -23.11
C VAL A 426 -32.92 7.59 -23.74
N VAL A 427 -33.68 6.55 -24.06
CA VAL A 427 -33.21 5.43 -24.89
C VAL A 427 -33.04 5.90 -26.34
N GLU A 428 -31.85 5.71 -26.89
CA GLU A 428 -31.51 6.09 -28.29
C GLU A 428 -31.48 4.86 -29.21
N LYS A 429 -30.80 3.79 -28.79
CA LYS A 429 -30.89 2.46 -29.42
C LYS A 429 -31.66 1.53 -28.50
N GLY A 430 -32.68 0.88 -29.05
CA GLY A 430 -33.62 0.06 -28.28
C GLY A 430 -32.98 -1.11 -27.55
N PHE A 431 -33.74 -1.62 -26.58
CA PHE A 431 -33.44 -2.84 -25.83
C PHE A 431 -34.40 -3.96 -26.26
N SER A 432 -34.05 -5.24 -26.01
CA SER A 432 -35.00 -6.34 -26.25
C SER A 432 -36.21 -6.26 -25.33
N GLY A 433 -36.04 -5.75 -24.11
CA GLY A 433 -37.15 -5.53 -23.17
C GLY A 433 -36.65 -5.40 -21.74
N THR A 434 -37.48 -5.88 -20.80
CA THR A 434 -37.16 -5.95 -19.37
C THR A 434 -37.14 -7.40 -18.86
N LEU A 435 -36.40 -7.66 -17.80
CA LEU A 435 -36.42 -8.92 -17.05
C LEU A 435 -36.69 -8.65 -15.58
N GLU A 436 -37.53 -9.47 -14.97
CA GLU A 436 -37.76 -9.53 -13.52
C GLU A 436 -37.23 -10.87 -13.01
N ARG A 437 -36.19 -10.84 -12.17
CA ARG A 437 -35.47 -12.02 -11.68
C ARG A 437 -35.52 -12.20 -10.17
N GLY A 438 -35.93 -11.18 -9.41
CA GLY A 438 -36.06 -11.30 -7.95
C GLY A 438 -34.72 -11.32 -7.20
N LEU A 439 -33.63 -10.87 -7.84
CA LEU A 439 -32.26 -11.01 -7.35
C LEU A 439 -31.89 -9.89 -6.36
N GLU A 440 -31.12 -10.26 -5.35
CA GLU A 440 -30.68 -9.36 -4.28
C GLU A 440 -29.24 -8.89 -4.51
N ASN A 441 -28.87 -7.80 -3.86
CA ASN A 441 -27.53 -7.22 -3.91
C ASN A 441 -26.99 -6.98 -2.49
N THR A 442 -25.68 -6.86 -2.37
CA THR A 442 -24.97 -6.46 -1.14
C THR A 442 -24.30 -5.09 -1.28
N LEU A 443 -24.70 -4.31 -2.28
CA LEU A 443 -24.22 -2.93 -2.55
C LEU A 443 -24.93 -1.88 -1.68
N GLY A 444 -25.97 -2.28 -0.95
CA GLY A 444 -26.80 -1.36 -0.18
C GLY A 444 -27.91 -0.70 -1.00
N PHE A 445 -28.07 -1.06 -2.28
CA PHE A 445 -29.24 -0.68 -3.05
C PHE A 445 -30.49 -1.41 -2.52
N PRO A 446 -31.69 -0.80 -2.58
CA PRO A 446 -32.91 -1.50 -2.28
C PRO A 446 -33.06 -2.70 -3.22
N LYS A 447 -33.68 -3.79 -2.75
CA LYS A 447 -33.92 -4.99 -3.56
C LYS A 447 -34.62 -4.67 -4.89
N THR A 448 -35.55 -3.72 -4.86
CA THR A 448 -36.29 -3.23 -6.03
C THR A 448 -35.36 -2.77 -7.15
N ALA A 449 -34.19 -2.20 -6.84
CA ALA A 449 -33.23 -1.72 -7.84
C ALA A 449 -32.35 -2.84 -8.42
N SER A 450 -32.38 -4.05 -7.83
CA SER A 450 -31.55 -5.18 -8.29
C SER A 450 -32.36 -6.35 -8.85
N GLU A 451 -33.67 -6.34 -8.65
CA GLU A 451 -34.50 -7.49 -8.98
C GLU A 451 -35.05 -7.48 -10.40
N ASP A 452 -34.90 -6.37 -11.12
CA ASP A 452 -35.25 -6.21 -12.52
C ASP A 452 -34.24 -5.36 -13.30
N MET A 453 -34.31 -5.42 -14.63
CA MET A 453 -33.34 -4.80 -15.53
C MET A 453 -33.92 -4.46 -16.90
N PHE A 454 -33.25 -3.56 -17.62
CA PHE A 454 -33.29 -3.53 -19.08
C PHE A 454 -32.27 -4.52 -19.64
N PHE A 455 -32.63 -5.27 -20.69
CA PHE A 455 -31.75 -6.28 -21.29
C PHE A 455 -31.88 -6.38 -22.81
N SER A 456 -30.87 -6.95 -23.44
CA SER A 456 -30.84 -7.25 -24.87
C SER A 456 -30.28 -8.63 -25.19
N ASP A 457 -30.89 -9.29 -26.18
CA ASP A 457 -30.28 -10.36 -26.96
C ASP A 457 -29.24 -9.75 -27.90
N GLY A 458 -27.96 -9.98 -27.59
CA GLY A 458 -26.84 -9.38 -28.31
C GLY A 458 -26.60 -9.94 -29.70
N ILE A 459 -27.32 -10.98 -30.12
CA ILE A 459 -27.30 -11.46 -31.52
C ILE A 459 -28.20 -10.57 -32.36
N THR A 460 -29.40 -10.25 -31.86
CA THR A 460 -30.41 -9.48 -32.60
C THR A 460 -30.22 -7.97 -32.44
N ILE A 461 -29.88 -7.54 -31.22
CA ILE A 461 -29.62 -6.14 -30.86
C ILE A 461 -28.20 -6.09 -30.29
N PRO A 462 -27.17 -5.93 -31.15
CA PRO A 462 -25.78 -6.00 -30.70
C PRO A 462 -25.35 -4.81 -29.84
N VAL A 463 -26.06 -3.69 -29.93
CA VAL A 463 -25.82 -2.48 -29.13
C VAL A 463 -27.15 -1.85 -28.74
N SER A 464 -27.32 -1.57 -27.46
CA SER A 464 -28.36 -0.69 -26.92
C SER A 464 -27.72 0.57 -26.38
N SER A 465 -28.45 1.68 -26.30
CA SER A 465 -27.85 2.93 -25.82
C SER A 465 -28.86 3.88 -25.18
N PHE A 466 -28.31 4.71 -24.30
CA PHE A 466 -28.96 5.89 -23.78
C PHE A 466 -28.25 7.14 -24.27
N LYS A 467 -28.99 8.24 -24.38
CA LYS A 467 -28.45 9.59 -24.46
C LYS A 467 -28.82 10.34 -23.19
N MET A 468 -27.79 10.84 -22.50
CA MET A 468 -27.96 11.74 -21.35
C MET A 468 -27.68 13.17 -21.80
N SER A 469 -28.51 14.12 -21.35
CA SER A 469 -28.37 15.54 -21.67
C SER A 469 -28.49 16.42 -20.42
N GLY A 470 -28.07 17.68 -20.53
CA GLY A 470 -28.13 18.64 -19.43
C GLY A 470 -26.89 18.60 -18.53
N LEU A 471 -25.83 17.89 -18.95
CA LEU A 471 -24.55 17.87 -18.24
C LEU A 471 -23.82 19.21 -18.40
N THR A 472 -23.08 19.62 -17.38
CA THR A 472 -22.34 20.88 -17.35
C THR A 472 -21.10 20.78 -18.22
N LYS A 473 -20.95 21.68 -19.20
CA LYS A 473 -19.74 21.73 -20.05
C LYS A 473 -18.49 21.98 -19.21
N GLY A 474 -17.45 21.18 -19.45
CA GLY A 474 -16.15 21.26 -18.77
C GLY A 474 -16.08 20.55 -17.41
N GLU A 475 -17.22 20.12 -16.88
CA GLU A 475 -17.29 19.27 -15.70
C GLU A 475 -17.03 17.81 -16.08
N LYS A 476 -16.31 17.08 -15.23
CA LYS A 476 -16.09 15.64 -15.39
C LYS A 476 -17.10 14.83 -14.60
N TYR A 477 -17.47 13.67 -15.13
CA TYR A 477 -18.46 12.77 -14.56
C TYR A 477 -17.94 11.34 -14.45
N THR A 478 -18.27 10.69 -13.35
CA THR A 478 -18.18 9.23 -13.20
C THR A 478 -19.56 8.62 -13.49
N PHE A 479 -19.58 7.58 -14.33
CA PHE A 479 -20.74 6.73 -14.59
C PHE A 479 -20.48 5.33 -14.03
N THR A 480 -21.28 4.91 -13.06
CA THR A 480 -21.18 3.58 -12.44
C THR A 480 -22.39 2.74 -12.81
N PHE A 481 -22.14 1.53 -13.29
CA PHE A 481 -23.14 0.61 -13.82
C PHE A 481 -23.20 -0.66 -12.97
N TYR A 482 -24.42 -1.10 -12.69
CA TYR A 482 -24.71 -2.36 -12.02
C TYR A 482 -25.65 -3.22 -12.87
N GLY A 483 -25.37 -4.51 -12.89
CA GLY A 483 -26.04 -5.52 -13.69
C GLY A 483 -25.97 -6.88 -13.00
N HIS A 484 -27.10 -7.56 -12.83
CA HIS A 484 -27.19 -8.83 -12.12
C HIS A 484 -28.19 -9.75 -12.80
N ILE A 485 -27.68 -10.86 -13.34
CA ILE A 485 -28.51 -11.92 -13.94
C ILE A 485 -28.19 -13.27 -13.31
N ASN A 486 -29.21 -14.13 -13.17
CA ASN A 486 -29.06 -15.52 -12.75
C ASN A 486 -28.72 -16.43 -13.94
N ASP A 487 -27.74 -16.03 -14.74
CA ASP A 487 -27.20 -16.75 -15.89
C ASP A 487 -25.67 -16.86 -15.75
N SER A 488 -25.03 -17.54 -16.69
CA SER A 488 -23.58 -17.72 -16.72
C SER A 488 -22.98 -17.33 -18.06
N ASN A 489 -21.71 -16.93 -18.01
CA ASN A 489 -20.92 -16.49 -19.15
C ASN A 489 -21.40 -15.17 -19.78
N THR A 490 -22.06 -14.34 -18.99
CA THR A 490 -22.53 -13.00 -19.39
C THR A 490 -21.55 -11.92 -18.93
N GLN A 491 -21.30 -10.97 -19.81
CA GLN A 491 -20.52 -9.77 -19.52
C GLN A 491 -21.10 -8.62 -20.34
N THR A 492 -21.27 -7.46 -19.71
CA THR A 492 -21.70 -6.23 -20.37
C THR A 492 -20.51 -5.27 -20.44
N GLU A 493 -20.21 -4.76 -21.63
CA GLU A 493 -19.33 -3.61 -21.80
C GLU A 493 -20.18 -2.35 -21.84
N TYR A 494 -19.83 -1.37 -21.02
CA TYR A 494 -20.39 -0.03 -21.01
C TYR A 494 -19.37 0.93 -21.61
N ARG A 495 -19.73 1.62 -22.69
CA ARG A 495 -18.92 2.68 -23.29
C ARG A 495 -19.62 4.01 -23.14
N VAL A 496 -18.93 5.00 -22.60
CA VAL A 496 -19.46 6.34 -22.36
C VAL A 496 -18.71 7.33 -23.24
N ILE A 497 -19.44 8.09 -24.04
CA ILE A 497 -18.92 8.90 -25.14
C ILE A 497 -19.45 10.34 -25.01
N GLY A 498 -18.55 11.28 -24.73
CA GLY A 498 -18.80 12.72 -24.73
C GLY A 498 -17.74 13.45 -25.56
N ALA A 499 -17.11 14.48 -24.99
CA ALA A 499 -15.94 15.11 -25.59
C ALA A 499 -14.70 14.20 -25.54
N ASN A 500 -14.63 13.33 -24.53
CA ASN A 500 -13.74 12.18 -24.45
C ASN A 500 -14.57 10.89 -24.33
N GLU A 501 -13.90 9.75 -24.26
CA GLU A 501 -14.58 8.46 -24.10
C GLU A 501 -13.82 7.51 -23.17
N GLY A 502 -14.57 6.56 -22.60
CA GLY A 502 -14.04 5.47 -21.82
C GLY A 502 -14.98 4.27 -21.83
N SER A 503 -14.48 3.10 -21.45
CA SER A 503 -15.30 1.91 -21.28
C SER A 503 -14.91 1.09 -20.05
N ALA A 504 -15.86 0.31 -19.55
CA ALA A 504 -15.67 -0.63 -18.46
C ALA A 504 -16.54 -1.87 -18.68
N CYS A 505 -16.04 -3.03 -18.25
CA CYS A 505 -16.76 -4.31 -18.37
C CYS A 505 -17.27 -4.77 -17.01
N LEU A 506 -18.48 -5.32 -16.98
CA LEU A 506 -19.09 -5.94 -15.81
C LEU A 506 -19.42 -7.40 -16.11
N VAL A 507 -19.00 -8.31 -15.25
CA VAL A 507 -19.49 -9.70 -15.26
C VAL A 507 -20.81 -9.76 -14.50
N ASN A 508 -21.92 -9.86 -15.25
CA ASN A 508 -23.28 -9.83 -14.70
C ASN A 508 -23.68 -11.14 -13.99
N ASP A 509 -22.93 -12.22 -14.21
CA ASP A 509 -23.18 -13.57 -13.68
C ASP A 509 -23.34 -13.56 -12.15
N PHE A 510 -24.53 -13.90 -11.67
CA PHE A 510 -24.85 -14.04 -10.25
C PHE A 510 -24.13 -12.97 -9.40
N ASN A 511 -24.31 -11.71 -9.78
CA ASN A 511 -23.51 -10.59 -9.32
C ASN A 511 -24.14 -9.90 -8.09
N PRO A 512 -23.74 -10.21 -6.85
CA PRO A 512 -24.30 -9.53 -5.68
C PRO A 512 -23.70 -8.12 -5.46
N ASP A 513 -22.48 -7.85 -5.95
CA ASP A 513 -21.63 -6.78 -5.40
C ASP A 513 -20.67 -6.08 -6.38
N ARG A 514 -20.59 -6.49 -7.66
CA ARG A 514 -19.68 -5.88 -8.61
C ARG A 514 -20.35 -4.77 -9.41
N VAL A 515 -19.59 -3.74 -9.72
CA VAL A 515 -20.00 -2.62 -10.59
C VAL A 515 -18.92 -2.35 -11.62
N ALA A 516 -19.29 -1.71 -12.73
CA ALA A 516 -18.35 -1.16 -13.71
C ALA A 516 -18.40 0.36 -13.66
N ALA A 517 -17.26 1.04 -13.54
CA ALA A 517 -17.20 2.50 -13.47
C ALA A 517 -16.38 3.08 -14.62
N VAL A 518 -16.94 4.05 -15.33
CA VAL A 518 -16.25 4.85 -16.35
C VAL A 518 -16.08 6.27 -15.79
N LYS A 519 -14.84 6.66 -15.52
CA LYS A 519 -14.47 7.89 -14.79
C LYS A 519 -13.97 8.98 -15.74
N GLY A 520 -14.05 10.23 -15.29
CA GLY A 520 -13.43 11.37 -15.97
C GLY A 520 -14.07 11.75 -17.30
N ILE A 521 -15.34 11.39 -17.52
CA ILE A 521 -16.04 11.71 -18.77
C ILE A 521 -16.45 13.18 -18.80
N GLU A 522 -16.01 13.89 -19.81
CA GLU A 522 -16.44 15.25 -20.13
C GLU A 522 -17.57 15.18 -21.16
N PRO A 523 -18.70 15.88 -20.95
CA PRO A 523 -19.78 15.88 -21.93
C PRO A 523 -19.35 16.58 -23.22
N ALA A 524 -20.02 16.24 -24.33
CA ALA A 524 -19.86 16.92 -25.61
C ALA A 524 -20.20 18.43 -25.50
N GLU A 525 -19.89 19.22 -26.54
CA GLU A 525 -20.09 20.67 -26.51
C GLU A 525 -21.54 21.11 -26.24
N ASP A 526 -22.52 20.26 -26.59
CA ASP A 526 -23.94 20.48 -26.36
C ASP A 526 -24.44 19.97 -24.99
N GLY A 527 -23.53 19.55 -24.10
CA GLY A 527 -23.85 19.05 -22.76
C GLY A 527 -24.45 17.64 -22.77
N THR A 528 -24.11 16.82 -23.77
CA THR A 528 -24.62 15.45 -23.91
C THR A 528 -23.53 14.39 -23.78
N VAL A 529 -23.95 13.19 -23.38
CA VAL A 529 -23.14 11.98 -23.33
C VAL A 529 -23.97 10.82 -23.89
N ASN A 530 -23.39 10.03 -24.77
CA ASN A 530 -23.97 8.78 -25.26
C ASN A 530 -23.39 7.61 -24.46
N ILE A 531 -24.25 6.70 -24.02
CA ILE A 531 -23.90 5.56 -23.18
C ILE A 531 -24.32 4.31 -23.94
N GLU A 532 -23.34 3.57 -24.46
CA GLU A 532 -23.56 2.34 -25.22
C GLU A 532 -23.33 1.11 -24.34
N LEU A 533 -24.19 0.12 -24.51
CA LEU A 533 -24.13 -1.19 -23.86
C LEU A 533 -24.05 -2.25 -24.94
N GLN A 534 -23.13 -3.20 -24.79
CA GLN A 534 -22.96 -4.32 -25.71
C GLN A 534 -22.41 -5.56 -24.98
N PRO A 535 -22.41 -6.74 -25.62
CA PRO A 535 -21.73 -7.91 -25.06
C PRO A 535 -20.24 -7.61 -24.86
N GLY A 536 -19.74 -7.81 -23.64
CA GLY A 536 -18.33 -7.65 -23.33
C GLY A 536 -17.44 -8.70 -24.02
N PRO A 537 -16.12 -8.48 -24.06
CA PRO A 537 -15.16 -9.35 -24.74
C PRO A 537 -15.19 -10.81 -24.24
N ASP A 538 -15.50 -11.04 -22.97
CA ASP A 538 -15.56 -12.37 -22.35
C ASP A 538 -16.98 -12.96 -22.33
N ASN A 539 -17.96 -12.27 -22.91
CA ASN A 539 -19.33 -12.76 -22.99
C ASN A 539 -19.38 -13.96 -23.95
N THR A 540 -19.57 -15.17 -23.42
CA THR A 540 -19.70 -16.41 -24.20
C THR A 540 -21.08 -17.06 -24.06
N GLN A 541 -22.03 -16.35 -23.43
CA GLN A 541 -23.42 -16.78 -23.34
C GLN A 541 -24.06 -16.91 -24.74
N TRP A 542 -24.95 -17.88 -24.89
CA TRP A 542 -25.45 -18.35 -26.19
C TRP A 542 -26.22 -17.32 -27.02
N ALA A 543 -26.85 -16.34 -26.37
CA ALA A 543 -27.59 -15.21 -26.95
C ALA A 543 -26.85 -13.87 -26.77
N LYS A 544 -25.62 -13.89 -26.25
CA LYS A 544 -24.82 -12.71 -25.93
C LYS A 544 -25.58 -11.70 -25.05
N PHE A 545 -26.27 -12.19 -24.02
CA PHE A 545 -27.05 -11.31 -23.14
C PHE A 545 -26.19 -10.24 -22.48
N PHE A 546 -26.70 -9.01 -22.49
CA PHE A 546 -26.18 -7.86 -21.77
C PHE A 546 -27.34 -7.01 -21.24
N GLY A 547 -27.09 -6.20 -20.22
CA GLY A 547 -28.15 -5.42 -19.58
C GLY A 547 -27.69 -4.53 -18.43
N ILE A 548 -28.66 -3.87 -17.80
CA ILE A 548 -28.44 -2.91 -16.72
C ILE A 548 -29.61 -2.89 -15.75
N ASN A 549 -29.31 -2.93 -14.46
CA ASN A 549 -30.26 -2.73 -13.37
C ASN A 549 -30.20 -1.27 -12.88
N VAL A 550 -28.99 -0.78 -12.57
CA VAL A 550 -28.79 0.56 -12.01
C VAL A 550 -27.69 1.32 -12.75
N MET A 551 -27.90 2.61 -12.96
CA MET A 551 -26.85 3.57 -13.29
C MET A 551 -26.76 4.63 -12.19
N VAL A 552 -25.53 4.94 -11.77
CA VAL A 552 -25.23 6.06 -10.90
C VAL A 552 -24.38 7.06 -11.68
N VAL A 553 -24.85 8.31 -11.76
CA VAL A 553 -24.11 9.40 -12.40
C VAL A 553 -23.71 10.41 -11.34
N MET A 554 -22.44 10.81 -11.35
CA MET A 554 -21.90 11.69 -10.32
C MET A 554 -20.90 12.69 -10.93
N PRO A 555 -21.06 14.00 -10.72
CA PRO A 555 -20.04 14.99 -11.02
C PRO A 555 -18.78 14.77 -10.16
N GLU A 556 -17.60 14.95 -10.74
CA GLU A 556 -16.31 14.76 -10.06
C GLU A 556 -15.75 16.05 -9.44
N GLY A 557 -16.47 17.18 -9.57
CA GLY A 557 -15.94 18.50 -9.26
C GLY A 557 -14.90 18.94 -10.29
N ASN A 558 -14.70 20.24 -10.45
CA ASN A 558 -13.56 20.78 -11.21
C ASN A 558 -12.26 20.58 -10.44
#